data_AF-A0A0F9GAQ3-F1
#
_entry.id   AF-A0A0F9GAQ3-F1
#
_cell.length_a   1.000
_cell.length_b   1.000
_cell.length_c   1.000
_cell.angle_alpha   90.00
_cell.angle_beta   90.00
_cell.angle_gamma   90.00
#
_symmetry.space_group_name_H-M   'P 1'
#
loop_
_entity.id
_entity.type
_entity.pdbx_description
1 polymer ?
#
loop_
_entity_poly.entity_id
_entity_poly.type
_entity_poly.pdbx_seq_one_letter_code
_entity_poly.pdbx_strand_id
1 'polypeptide(L)'
;WKKDPLCIRCKEQKCFLCLGCPSCGQGLPGTTHCNHTCKAGHSKLLHSKPCKKCKKPICLYCPSSYCGNCGLCKKCDIICEGCGRCTKTCSCYGESDVALGTWGLPASLNLRAAAARFYTLVEKADIDSLYRPDLEEYARELAAVFSNYLDMAIGGEIRYGSESNEDVRALLPRITARYSERDARSSRGRAWYEWKELRDDYGTSILQEAETALFEGDWEGNLGGPMWGECAKTLRLHEEGEYNDIVFVDQAFSLEHNNGCVFNKLWNTKGLKTILSAVFEGHIDKIVGHLTLKERGKYQAWKEYGDHTFR
;
A
#
# COMPACT_ATOMS: atom_id res chain seq x y z
N TRP A 1 -10.98 23.03 10.62
CA TRP A 1 -9.51 22.99 10.46
C TRP A 1 -8.91 24.19 11.16
N LYS A 2 -8.18 23.99 12.26
CA LYS A 2 -7.43 25.07 12.94
C LYS A 2 -6.05 25.17 12.27
N LYS A 3 -5.60 26.38 11.93
CA LYS A 3 -4.28 26.61 11.31
C LYS A 3 -3.17 26.14 12.24
N ASP A 4 -2.19 25.40 11.70
CA ASP A 4 -1.05 24.90 12.47
C ASP A 4 -0.18 26.04 13.01
N PRO A 5 0.36 25.93 14.24
CA PRO A 5 1.18 26.99 14.83
C PRO A 5 2.56 27.08 14.16
N LEU A 6 2.87 28.26 13.60
CA LEU A 6 4.17 28.59 13.01
C LEU A 6 5.23 28.85 14.08
N CYS A 7 6.50 28.61 13.74
CA CYS A 7 7.62 29.05 14.58
C CYS A 7 7.63 30.58 14.74
N ILE A 8 7.70 31.09 15.98
CA ILE A 8 7.66 32.55 16.25
C ILE A 8 8.84 33.27 15.56
N ARG A 9 10.00 32.61 15.43
CA ARG A 9 11.23 33.21 14.91
C ARG A 9 11.40 33.09 13.39
N CYS A 10 11.20 31.91 12.81
CA CYS A 10 11.43 31.68 11.37
C CYS A 10 10.15 31.55 10.54
N LYS A 11 8.96 31.54 11.16
CA LYS A 11 7.64 31.44 10.50
C LYS A 11 7.39 30.19 9.65
N GLU A 12 8.24 29.17 9.73
CA GLU A 12 8.03 27.89 9.03
C GLU A 12 6.95 27.02 9.72
N GLN A 13 6.27 26.20 8.90
CA GLN A 13 5.20 25.28 9.28
C GLN A 13 5.79 24.03 9.95
N LYS A 14 5.30 23.67 11.15
CA LYS A 14 5.91 22.63 11.99
C LYS A 14 5.25 21.26 11.84
N CYS A 15 6.08 20.22 11.82
CA CYS A 15 5.64 18.85 12.12
C CYS A 15 5.40 18.72 13.64
N PHE A 16 4.24 18.19 14.04
CA PHE A 16 3.74 18.15 15.43
C PHE A 16 4.63 17.36 16.42
N LEU A 17 5.67 16.68 15.93
CA LEU A 17 6.46 15.70 16.69
C LEU A 17 7.85 16.20 17.16
N CYS A 18 8.27 17.41 16.79
CA CYS A 18 9.61 17.90 17.13
C CYS A 18 9.59 18.96 18.26
N LEU A 19 10.29 18.67 19.36
CA LEU A 19 10.43 19.55 20.55
C LEU A 19 11.36 20.78 20.33
N GLY A 20 11.81 21.02 19.10
CA GLY A 20 12.65 22.17 18.73
C GLY A 20 12.51 22.51 17.25
N CYS A 21 12.75 23.77 16.89
CA CYS A 21 12.77 24.19 15.49
C CYS A 21 14.07 23.73 14.82
N PRO A 22 14.02 22.91 13.75
CA PRO A 22 15.24 22.40 13.11
C PRO A 22 16.08 23.50 12.46
N SER A 23 15.45 24.58 11.98
CA SER A 23 16.12 25.66 11.26
C SER A 23 16.83 26.65 12.18
N CYS A 24 16.37 26.84 13.42
CA CYS A 24 16.95 27.83 14.34
C CYS A 24 17.37 27.29 15.72
N GLY A 25 17.16 26.01 15.99
CA GLY A 25 17.61 25.33 17.21
C GLY A 25 16.90 25.75 18.51
N GLN A 26 15.93 26.66 18.45
CA GLN A 26 15.30 27.20 19.65
C GLN A 26 14.28 26.21 20.24
N GLY A 27 14.47 25.86 21.52
CA GLY A 27 13.52 25.07 22.31
C GLY A 27 12.27 25.87 22.67
N LEU A 28 11.13 25.18 22.79
CA LEU A 28 9.88 25.83 23.20
C LEU A 28 9.93 26.24 24.68
N PRO A 29 9.45 27.45 25.03
CA PRO A 29 9.41 27.90 26.43
C PRO A 29 8.52 26.96 27.26
N GLY A 30 9.07 26.46 28.38
CA GLY A 30 8.36 25.58 29.32
C GLY A 30 8.81 24.11 29.36
N THR A 31 9.90 23.72 28.67
CA THR A 31 10.39 22.33 28.71
C THR A 31 11.76 22.22 29.41
N THR A 32 11.82 21.41 30.47
CA THR A 32 13.05 21.06 31.20
C THR A 32 13.92 20.11 30.35
N HIS A 33 15.22 20.35 30.34
CA HIS A 33 16.21 19.56 29.58
C HIS A 33 16.09 18.05 29.87
N CYS A 34 15.76 17.27 28.83
CA CYS A 34 15.76 15.81 28.89
C CYS A 34 16.95 15.29 28.07
N ASN A 35 18.06 15.03 28.75
CA ASN A 35 19.22 14.37 28.17
C ASN A 35 18.84 12.92 27.81
N HIS A 36 18.81 12.61 26.52
CA HIS A 36 18.68 11.30 25.84
C HIS A 36 17.51 11.23 24.84
N THR A 37 17.65 11.96 23.73
CA THR A 37 16.89 11.70 22.50
C THR A 37 17.59 10.61 21.67
N CYS A 38 16.81 9.66 21.14
CA CYS A 38 17.25 8.82 20.03
C CYS A 38 17.51 9.72 18.81
N LYS A 39 18.44 9.34 17.91
CA LYS A 39 18.72 10.10 16.66
C LYS A 39 17.47 10.41 15.81
N ALA A 40 16.38 9.68 16.00
CA ALA A 40 15.08 9.90 15.33
C ALA A 40 14.11 10.85 16.06
N GLY A 41 14.51 11.54 17.13
CA GLY A 41 13.72 12.62 17.73
C GLY A 41 12.53 12.20 18.63
N HIS A 42 12.30 10.91 18.84
CA HIS A 42 11.19 10.45 19.70
C HIS A 42 11.44 10.76 21.20
N SER A 43 10.52 11.52 21.83
CA SER A 43 10.59 11.82 23.27
C SER A 43 9.90 10.75 24.11
N LYS A 44 10.62 10.29 25.15
CA LYS A 44 10.26 9.28 26.16
C LYS A 44 9.99 7.85 25.66
N LEU A 45 10.73 6.95 26.32
CA LEU A 45 10.74 5.49 26.34
C LEU A 45 9.41 4.80 26.71
N LEU A 46 8.25 5.42 26.51
CA LEU A 46 6.94 4.86 26.90
C LEU A 46 6.58 3.57 26.13
N HIS A 47 7.21 3.35 24.98
CA HIS A 47 7.09 2.12 24.21
C HIS A 47 8.47 1.51 23.94
N SER A 48 9.20 1.23 25.01
CA SER A 48 10.44 0.47 24.94
C SER A 48 10.28 -0.89 25.60
N LYS A 49 10.65 -1.95 24.87
CA LYS A 49 10.89 -3.25 25.49
C LYS A 49 12.41 -3.39 25.71
N PRO A 50 12.85 -3.87 26.88
CA PRO A 50 14.27 -4.12 27.10
C PRO A 50 14.71 -5.24 26.16
N CYS A 51 15.86 -5.05 25.52
CA CYS A 51 16.53 -6.11 24.77
C CYS A 51 16.63 -7.36 25.64
N LYS A 52 16.16 -8.50 25.15
CA LYS A 52 16.18 -9.74 25.96
C LYS A 52 17.59 -10.09 26.45
N LYS A 53 18.64 -9.74 25.69
CA LYS A 53 20.06 -10.00 25.99
C LYS A 53 20.73 -8.90 26.81
N CYS A 54 20.90 -7.70 26.25
CA CYS A 54 21.65 -6.63 26.92
C CYS A 54 20.82 -5.79 27.90
N LYS A 55 19.51 -6.06 27.99
CA LYS A 55 18.52 -5.34 28.81
C LYS A 55 18.38 -3.85 28.53
N LYS A 56 19.13 -3.29 27.58
CA LYS A 56 18.99 -1.89 27.15
C LYS A 56 17.63 -1.68 26.49
N PRO A 57 16.95 -0.55 26.76
CA PRO A 57 15.66 -0.27 26.14
C PRO A 57 15.80 -0.07 24.63
N ILE A 58 14.89 -0.68 23.86
CA ILE A 58 14.85 -0.56 22.41
C ILE A 58 13.64 0.29 21.99
N CYS A 59 13.83 1.23 21.07
CA CYS A 59 12.74 2.00 20.47
C CYS A 59 12.00 1.13 19.45
N LEU A 60 10.76 0.73 19.75
CA LEU A 60 9.96 -0.13 18.88
C LEU A 60 9.60 0.51 17.52
N TYR A 61 9.66 1.84 17.45
CA TYR A 61 9.31 2.62 16.25
C TYR A 61 10.52 3.02 15.40
N CYS A 62 11.73 2.61 15.80
CA CYS A 62 12.93 2.93 15.03
C CYS A 62 13.43 1.65 14.34
N PRO A 63 13.13 1.45 13.04
CA PRO A 63 13.51 0.24 12.29
C PRO A 63 15.02 0.02 12.22
N SER A 64 15.82 1.03 12.54
CA SER A 64 17.27 0.92 12.70
C SER A 64 17.73 0.30 14.03
N SER A 65 16.83 0.02 14.98
CA SER A 65 17.22 -0.39 16.34
C SER A 65 16.63 -1.71 16.85
N TYR A 66 15.62 -2.27 16.16
CA TYR A 66 14.81 -3.39 16.65
C TYR A 66 14.59 -4.49 15.60
N CYS A 67 14.65 -5.76 16.02
CA CYS A 67 14.11 -6.89 15.25
C CYS A 67 12.78 -7.33 15.89
N GLY A 68 11.69 -7.22 15.12
CA GLY A 68 10.31 -7.46 15.53
C GLY A 68 10.06 -8.78 16.26
N ASN A 69 10.72 -9.85 15.80
CA ASN A 69 10.45 -11.22 16.22
C ASN A 69 11.25 -11.69 17.44
N CYS A 70 12.54 -11.33 17.56
CA CYS A 70 13.39 -11.91 18.60
C CYS A 70 13.51 -11.04 19.86
N GLY A 71 13.14 -9.76 19.81
CA GLY A 71 13.26 -8.85 20.95
C GLY A 71 14.70 -8.44 21.26
N LEU A 72 15.59 -8.47 20.26
CA LEU A 72 17.01 -8.11 20.39
C LEU A 72 17.35 -6.79 19.67
N CYS A 73 18.39 -6.13 20.17
CA CYS A 73 18.87 -4.83 19.69
C CYS A 73 19.90 -4.99 18.56
N LYS A 74 19.95 -4.09 17.56
CA LYS A 74 20.99 -4.18 16.49
C LYS A 74 22.44 -4.04 16.98
N LYS A 75 22.67 -3.44 18.17
CA LYS A 75 24.03 -3.37 18.78
C LYS A 75 24.48 -4.68 19.42
N CYS A 76 23.56 -5.62 19.60
CA CYS A 76 23.79 -6.90 20.20
C CYS A 76 24.18 -7.85 19.07
N ASP A 77 25.45 -7.78 18.65
CA ASP A 77 26.03 -8.32 17.40
C ASP A 77 26.06 -9.87 17.33
N ILE A 78 24.96 -10.53 17.68
CA ILE A 78 24.90 -11.99 17.83
C ILE A 78 23.64 -12.54 17.17
N ILE A 79 23.92 -13.49 16.29
CA ILE A 79 23.07 -14.55 15.73
C ILE A 79 21.75 -14.76 16.50
N CYS A 80 20.64 -14.48 15.81
CA CYS A 80 19.28 -14.83 16.21
C CYS A 80 19.16 -16.35 16.45
N GLU A 81 18.90 -16.80 17.68
CA GLU A 81 18.80 -18.25 17.99
C GLU A 81 17.64 -18.96 17.28
N GLY A 82 16.63 -18.23 16.81
CA GLY A 82 15.56 -18.79 15.96
C GLY A 82 15.90 -18.88 14.47
N CYS A 83 16.93 -18.15 13.99
CA CYS A 83 17.21 -17.99 12.56
C CYS A 83 18.69 -18.05 12.18
N GLY A 84 19.58 -18.36 13.11
CA GLY A 84 20.97 -18.75 12.87
C GLY A 84 21.93 -17.67 12.36
N ARG A 85 21.48 -16.48 11.94
CA ARG A 85 22.36 -15.37 11.52
C ARG A 85 21.71 -14.00 11.75
N CYS A 86 22.49 -13.07 12.31
CA CYS A 86 22.16 -11.64 12.33
C CYS A 86 23.26 -10.88 11.57
N THR A 87 23.39 -11.18 10.28
CA THR A 87 24.07 -10.29 9.33
C THR A 87 23.11 -9.13 9.01
N LYS A 88 23.58 -8.08 8.35
CA LYS A 88 22.78 -6.94 7.84
C LYS A 88 21.53 -7.33 6.98
N THR A 89 21.29 -8.62 6.77
CA THR A 89 20.27 -9.26 5.94
C THR A 89 19.31 -10.11 6.80
N CYS A 90 18.83 -9.59 7.94
CA CYS A 90 17.78 -10.28 8.68
C CYS A 90 16.50 -10.25 7.82
N SER A 91 16.03 -11.41 7.35
CA SER A 91 14.88 -11.60 6.45
C SER A 91 13.51 -11.33 7.11
N CYS A 92 13.47 -10.47 8.12
CA CYS A 92 12.27 -10.12 8.89
C CYS A 92 11.39 -9.08 8.17
N TYR A 93 11.23 -9.22 6.86
CA TYR A 93 10.27 -8.44 6.09
C TYR A 93 8.89 -9.05 6.32
N GLY A 94 8.22 -8.63 7.40
CA GLY A 94 6.80 -8.95 7.57
C GLY A 94 6.03 -8.42 6.37
N GLU A 95 5.10 -9.20 5.82
CA GLU A 95 4.26 -8.79 4.68
C GLU A 95 3.63 -7.42 4.95
N SER A 96 3.07 -7.22 6.15
CA SER A 96 2.51 -5.94 6.56
C SER A 96 3.55 -4.81 6.62
N ASP A 97 4.76 -5.06 7.13
CA ASP A 97 5.78 -4.01 7.23
C ASP A 97 6.22 -3.51 5.84
N VAL A 98 6.32 -4.42 4.87
CA VAL A 98 6.67 -4.08 3.48
C VAL A 98 5.53 -3.35 2.79
N ALA A 99 4.31 -3.87 2.89
CA ALA A 99 3.12 -3.23 2.31
C ALA A 99 2.95 -1.79 2.80
N LEU A 100 3.08 -1.55 4.11
CA LEU A 100 2.91 -0.23 4.71
C LEU A 100 4.13 0.67 4.48
N GLY A 101 5.32 0.16 4.77
CA GLY A 101 6.54 0.97 4.83
C GLY A 101 7.20 1.18 3.48
N THR A 102 7.14 0.19 2.59
CA THR A 102 7.78 0.25 1.26
C THR A 102 6.81 0.71 0.19
N TRP A 103 5.59 0.16 0.20
CA TRP A 103 4.57 0.46 -0.81
C TRP A 103 3.60 1.59 -0.41
N GLY A 104 3.70 2.10 0.81
CA GLY A 104 2.86 3.19 1.29
C GLY A 104 1.37 2.83 1.36
N LEU A 105 1.04 1.54 1.45
CA LEU A 105 -0.35 1.09 1.42
C LEU A 105 -1.03 1.39 2.77
N PRO A 106 -2.34 1.66 2.78
CA PRO A 106 -3.09 1.78 4.02
C PRO A 106 -3.20 0.41 4.72
N ALA A 107 -3.05 0.42 6.04
CA ALA A 107 -3.22 -0.77 6.88
C ALA A 107 -4.61 -1.38 6.82
N SER A 108 -5.60 -0.56 6.46
CA SER A 108 -6.96 -1.02 6.24
C SER A 108 -7.61 -0.21 5.14
N LEU A 109 -8.24 -0.89 4.20
CA LEU A 109 -9.15 -0.30 3.22
C LEU A 109 -10.45 -1.11 3.22
N ASN A 110 -11.57 -0.44 3.46
CA ASN A 110 -12.88 -1.07 3.35
C ASN A 110 -13.34 -1.02 1.88
N LEU A 111 -12.97 -2.03 1.09
CA LEU A 111 -13.24 -2.09 -0.34
C LEU A 111 -14.72 -1.94 -0.69
N ARG A 112 -15.64 -2.43 0.15
CA ARG A 112 -17.09 -2.26 -0.08
C ARG A 112 -17.52 -0.81 0.00
N ALA A 113 -17.07 -0.09 1.04
CA ALA A 113 -17.37 1.32 1.20
C ALA A 113 -16.67 2.14 0.10
N ALA A 114 -15.45 1.76 -0.27
CA ALA A 114 -14.69 2.43 -1.32
C ALA A 114 -15.40 2.32 -2.69
N ALA A 115 -15.81 1.10 -3.06
CA ALA A 115 -16.57 0.83 -4.29
C ALA A 115 -17.94 1.53 -4.26
N ALA A 116 -18.69 1.44 -3.16
CA ALA A 116 -19.99 2.11 -3.05
C ALA A 116 -19.87 3.63 -3.21
N ARG A 117 -18.86 4.27 -2.62
CA ARG A 117 -18.59 5.70 -2.80
C ARG A 117 -18.20 6.01 -4.24
N PHE A 118 -17.32 5.21 -4.85
CA PHE A 118 -16.88 5.42 -6.22
C PHE A 118 -18.07 5.37 -7.19
N TYR A 119 -18.87 4.30 -7.17
CA TYR A 119 -19.98 4.15 -8.11
C TYR A 119 -21.16 5.09 -7.86
N THR A 120 -21.39 5.54 -6.62
CA THR A 120 -22.36 6.62 -6.37
C THR A 120 -21.87 7.97 -6.90
N LEU A 121 -20.55 8.24 -6.88
CA LEU A 121 -19.99 9.43 -7.53
C LEU A 121 -20.05 9.32 -9.06
N VAL A 122 -19.87 8.13 -9.64
CA VAL A 122 -20.07 7.88 -11.07
C VAL A 122 -21.51 8.21 -11.47
N GLU A 123 -22.51 7.63 -10.81
CA GLU A 123 -23.93 7.92 -11.11
C GLU A 123 -24.24 9.42 -11.00
N LYS A 124 -23.73 10.06 -9.94
CA LYS A 124 -23.90 11.50 -9.75
C LYS A 124 -23.26 12.32 -10.86
N ALA A 125 -22.04 11.99 -11.28
CA ALA A 125 -21.33 12.71 -12.33
C ALA A 125 -21.94 12.50 -13.71
N ASP A 126 -22.53 11.32 -13.98
CA ASP A 126 -23.23 11.00 -15.21
C ASP A 126 -24.54 11.78 -15.35
N ILE A 127 -25.24 12.01 -14.24
CA ILE A 127 -26.48 12.80 -14.19
C ILE A 127 -26.17 14.31 -14.11
N ASP A 128 -25.14 14.69 -13.35
CA ASP A 128 -24.77 16.07 -13.07
C ASP A 128 -23.23 16.25 -13.06
N SER A 129 -22.75 16.88 -14.13
CA SER A 129 -21.33 17.17 -14.35
C SER A 129 -20.65 17.96 -13.22
N LEU A 130 -21.40 18.62 -12.33
CA LEU A 130 -20.85 19.33 -11.17
C LEU A 130 -20.16 18.38 -10.17
N TYR A 131 -20.50 17.09 -10.18
CA TYR A 131 -19.83 16.07 -9.35
C TYR A 131 -18.60 15.44 -10.03
N ARG A 132 -18.29 15.83 -11.28
CA ARG A 132 -17.12 15.32 -11.99
C ARG A 132 -15.80 15.59 -11.25
N PRO A 133 -15.55 16.79 -10.67
CA PRO A 133 -14.33 17.02 -9.90
C PRO A 133 -14.22 16.12 -8.66
N ASP A 134 -15.32 15.90 -7.94
CA ASP A 134 -15.35 15.02 -6.76
C ASP A 134 -15.04 13.56 -7.15
N LEU A 135 -15.57 13.10 -8.29
CA LEU A 135 -15.27 11.78 -8.85
C LEU A 135 -13.78 11.69 -9.24
N GLU A 136 -13.25 12.66 -9.97
CA GLU A 136 -11.86 12.68 -10.42
C GLU A 136 -10.86 12.75 -9.27
N GLU A 137 -11.15 13.54 -8.23
CA GLU A 137 -10.34 13.59 -7.02
C GLU A 137 -10.32 12.22 -6.32
N TYR A 138 -11.50 11.63 -6.10
CA TYR A 138 -11.59 10.36 -5.40
C TYR A 138 -11.03 9.17 -6.22
N ALA A 139 -11.22 9.19 -7.54
CA ALA A 139 -10.63 8.20 -8.44
C ALA A 139 -9.11 8.27 -8.39
N ARG A 140 -8.52 9.47 -8.41
CA ARG A 140 -7.07 9.67 -8.30
C ARG A 140 -6.51 9.13 -6.97
N GLU A 141 -7.21 9.38 -5.87
CA GLU A 141 -6.83 8.82 -4.56
C GLU A 141 -6.83 7.28 -4.55
N LEU A 142 -7.89 6.66 -5.09
CA LEU A 142 -7.98 5.21 -5.20
C LEU A 142 -6.95 4.66 -6.19
N ALA A 143 -6.74 5.31 -7.33
CA ALA A 143 -5.79 4.90 -8.35
C ALA A 143 -4.36 4.84 -7.79
N ALA A 144 -3.95 5.82 -6.99
CA ALA A 144 -2.64 5.79 -6.33
C ALA A 144 -2.50 4.57 -5.39
N VAL A 145 -3.53 4.27 -4.59
CA VAL A 145 -3.53 3.13 -3.66
C VAL A 145 -3.56 1.80 -4.42
N PHE A 146 -4.39 1.69 -5.46
CA PHE A 146 -4.57 0.48 -6.25
C PHE A 146 -3.36 0.18 -7.12
N SER A 147 -2.71 1.20 -7.68
CA SER A 147 -1.48 1.02 -8.46
C SER A 147 -0.38 0.38 -7.61
N ASN A 148 -0.09 0.97 -6.44
CA ASN A 148 0.89 0.42 -5.51
C ASN A 148 0.52 -0.98 -5.03
N TYR A 149 -0.77 -1.25 -4.82
CA TYR A 149 -1.23 -2.56 -4.39
C TYR A 149 -1.02 -3.61 -5.49
N LEU A 150 -1.49 -3.33 -6.70
CA LEU A 150 -1.40 -4.24 -7.83
C LEU A 150 0.06 -4.55 -8.14
N ASP A 151 0.90 -3.51 -8.20
CA ASP A 151 2.33 -3.65 -8.48
C ASP A 151 3.01 -4.57 -7.45
N MET A 152 2.78 -4.31 -6.15
CA MET A 152 3.24 -5.17 -5.07
C MET A 152 2.74 -6.62 -5.23
N ALA A 153 1.45 -6.80 -5.53
CA ALA A 153 0.83 -8.12 -5.64
C ALA A 153 1.40 -8.92 -6.82
N ILE A 154 1.58 -8.28 -7.97
CA ILE A 154 2.19 -8.84 -9.19
C ILE A 154 3.62 -9.30 -8.89
N GLY A 155 4.46 -8.43 -8.32
CA GLY A 155 5.82 -8.78 -7.94
C GLY A 155 5.91 -9.94 -6.95
N GLY A 156 4.92 -10.01 -6.06
CA GLY A 156 4.70 -11.18 -5.22
C GLY A 156 4.51 -12.43 -6.07
N GLU A 157 3.58 -12.45 -7.00
CA GLU A 157 3.26 -13.63 -7.79
C GLU A 157 4.41 -14.10 -8.69
N ILE A 158 5.10 -13.15 -9.33
CA ILE A 158 6.22 -13.40 -10.24
C ILE A 158 7.34 -14.23 -9.61
N ARG A 159 7.50 -14.19 -8.28
CA ARG A 159 8.47 -15.02 -7.56
C ARG A 159 8.35 -16.50 -7.91
N TYR A 160 7.12 -17.01 -8.04
CA TYR A 160 6.88 -18.43 -8.30
C TYR A 160 7.38 -18.86 -9.69
N GLY A 161 7.14 -18.04 -10.71
CA GLY A 161 7.57 -18.31 -12.08
C GLY A 161 9.09 -18.32 -12.22
N SER A 162 9.75 -17.37 -11.56
CA SER A 162 11.21 -17.29 -11.55
C SER A 162 11.91 -18.46 -10.84
N GLU A 163 11.18 -19.22 -10.01
CA GLU A 163 11.73 -20.25 -9.14
C GLU A 163 11.65 -21.66 -9.73
N SER A 164 10.48 -22.06 -10.22
CA SER A 164 10.17 -23.48 -10.45
C SER A 164 9.90 -23.84 -11.90
N ASN A 165 9.87 -22.85 -12.80
CA ASN A 165 9.45 -23.07 -14.17
C ASN A 165 10.48 -22.48 -15.15
N GLU A 166 11.18 -23.35 -15.89
CA GLU A 166 12.24 -22.93 -16.83
C GLU A 166 11.71 -22.09 -17.98
N ASP A 167 10.49 -22.37 -18.45
CA ASP A 167 9.83 -21.63 -19.53
C ASP A 167 9.50 -20.19 -19.09
N VAL A 168 8.81 -20.05 -17.96
CA VAL A 168 8.51 -18.74 -17.37
C VAL A 168 9.79 -17.98 -17.02
N ARG A 169 10.80 -18.66 -16.49
CA ARG A 169 12.09 -18.05 -16.13
C ARG A 169 12.82 -17.47 -17.34
N ALA A 170 12.73 -18.13 -18.51
CA ALA A 170 13.32 -17.63 -19.75
C ALA A 170 12.69 -16.30 -20.20
N LEU A 171 11.42 -16.07 -19.85
CA LEU A 171 10.69 -14.82 -20.11
C LEU A 171 10.97 -13.73 -19.06
N LEU A 172 11.69 -14.05 -17.99
CA LEU A 172 11.97 -13.15 -16.85
C LEU A 172 13.48 -12.90 -16.65
N PRO A 173 14.27 -12.58 -17.68
CA PRO A 173 15.73 -12.54 -17.56
C PRO A 173 16.24 -11.53 -16.52
N ARG A 174 15.63 -10.33 -16.42
CA ARG A 174 16.08 -9.29 -15.48
C ARG A 174 15.66 -9.60 -14.05
N ILE A 175 14.45 -10.13 -13.88
CA ILE A 175 13.92 -10.55 -12.58
C ILE A 175 14.72 -11.72 -12.03
N THR A 176 14.96 -12.73 -12.86
CA THR A 176 15.74 -13.93 -12.53
C THR A 176 17.19 -13.59 -12.15
N ALA A 177 17.82 -12.64 -12.85
CA ALA A 177 19.17 -12.21 -12.54
C ALA A 177 19.27 -11.58 -11.13
N ARG A 178 18.20 -10.95 -10.63
CA ARG A 178 18.18 -10.23 -9.35
C ARG A 178 17.63 -11.06 -8.20
N TYR A 179 16.67 -11.95 -8.43
CA TYR A 179 16.17 -12.89 -7.43
C TYR A 179 17.23 -13.96 -7.15
N SER A 180 18.23 -13.55 -6.37
CA SER A 180 19.41 -14.34 -6.06
C SER A 180 19.04 -15.68 -5.42
N GLU A 181 19.91 -16.66 -5.65
CA GLU A 181 19.70 -18.03 -5.23
C GLU A 181 19.50 -18.17 -3.71
N ARG A 182 18.25 -18.42 -3.29
CA ARG A 182 17.79 -19.21 -2.12
C ARG A 182 16.88 -18.50 -1.11
N ASP A 183 16.91 -17.18 -0.94
CA ASP A 183 16.18 -16.56 0.20
C ASP A 183 14.97 -15.67 -0.14
N ALA A 184 14.90 -15.04 -1.33
CA ALA A 184 13.66 -14.39 -1.79
C ALA A 184 12.49 -15.40 -1.90
N ARG A 185 12.88 -16.67 -2.02
CA ARG A 185 12.05 -17.83 -2.36
C ARG A 185 11.01 -18.24 -1.33
N SER A 186 11.24 -17.90 -0.06
CA SER A 186 10.39 -18.38 1.04
C SER A 186 9.53 -17.29 1.70
N SER A 187 9.77 -16.02 1.39
CA SER A 187 9.09 -14.91 2.06
C SER A 187 8.46 -13.95 1.05
N ARG A 188 7.13 -13.91 1.05
CA ARG A 188 6.34 -12.97 0.24
C ARG A 188 6.73 -11.52 0.51
N GLY A 189 6.96 -11.14 1.77
CA GLY A 189 7.40 -9.80 2.12
C GLY A 189 8.76 -9.45 1.48
N ARG A 190 9.69 -10.40 1.43
CA ARG A 190 10.96 -10.19 0.74
C ARG A 190 10.78 -10.02 -0.76
N ALA A 191 9.95 -10.85 -1.40
CA ALA A 191 9.63 -10.70 -2.82
C ALA A 191 9.02 -9.33 -3.13
N TRP A 192 8.10 -8.83 -2.29
CA TRP A 192 7.53 -7.49 -2.45
C TRP A 192 8.55 -6.36 -2.31
N TYR A 193 9.54 -6.52 -1.44
CA TYR A 193 10.60 -5.54 -1.25
C TYR A 193 11.58 -5.55 -2.45
N GLU A 194 12.05 -6.73 -2.86
CA GLU A 194 12.96 -6.86 -4.01
C GLU A 194 12.28 -6.45 -5.32
N TRP A 195 10.97 -6.71 -5.46
CA TRP A 195 10.18 -6.19 -6.57
C TRP A 195 10.16 -4.67 -6.60
N LYS A 196 10.01 -4.01 -5.44
CA LYS A 196 10.06 -2.54 -5.40
C LYS A 196 11.41 -2.01 -5.90
N GLU A 197 12.52 -2.64 -5.51
CA GLU A 197 13.83 -2.24 -6.02
C GLU A 197 13.94 -2.42 -7.54
N LEU A 198 13.39 -3.51 -8.09
CA LEU A 198 13.31 -3.72 -9.54
C LEU A 198 12.46 -2.64 -10.23
N ARG A 199 11.30 -2.29 -9.66
CA ARG A 199 10.44 -1.21 -10.15
C ARG A 199 11.14 0.15 -10.12
N ASP A 200 11.93 0.42 -9.08
CA ASP A 200 12.68 1.67 -8.96
C ASP A 200 13.83 1.76 -9.98
N ASP A 201 14.47 0.63 -10.29
CA ASP A 201 15.57 0.57 -11.26
C ASP A 201 15.08 0.60 -12.73
N TYR A 202 13.95 -0.06 -13.03
CA TYR A 202 13.52 -0.33 -14.41
C TYR A 202 12.17 0.31 -14.81
N GLY A 203 11.44 0.90 -13.86
CA GLY A 203 10.13 1.52 -14.11
C GLY A 203 9.12 0.53 -14.71
N THR A 204 8.29 1.01 -15.63
CA THR A 204 7.24 0.22 -16.31
C THR A 204 7.80 -0.91 -17.18
N SER A 205 9.06 -0.83 -17.64
CA SER A 205 9.63 -1.86 -18.52
C SER A 205 9.77 -3.24 -17.86
N ILE A 206 9.90 -3.31 -16.53
CA ILE A 206 9.95 -4.60 -15.81
C ILE A 206 8.54 -5.16 -15.58
N LEU A 207 7.53 -4.29 -15.51
CA LEU A 207 6.13 -4.70 -15.49
C LEU A 207 5.71 -5.33 -16.81
N GLN A 208 6.16 -4.79 -17.94
CA GLN A 208 5.95 -5.37 -19.27
C GLN A 208 6.56 -6.79 -19.37
N GLU A 209 7.78 -6.98 -18.85
CA GLU A 209 8.41 -8.32 -18.79
C GLU A 209 7.59 -9.30 -17.92
N ALA A 210 7.11 -8.84 -16.77
CA ALA A 210 6.22 -9.63 -15.92
C ALA A 210 4.88 -9.96 -16.63
N GLU A 211 4.27 -8.99 -17.31
CA GLU A 211 3.05 -9.18 -18.11
C GLU A 211 3.24 -10.26 -19.18
N THR A 212 4.31 -10.16 -19.98
CA THR A 212 4.66 -11.17 -21.00
C THR A 212 4.79 -12.55 -20.38
N ALA A 213 5.58 -12.69 -19.30
CA ALA A 213 5.77 -13.97 -18.65
C ALA A 213 4.46 -14.55 -18.07
N LEU A 214 3.56 -13.70 -17.58
CA LEU A 214 2.27 -14.11 -17.03
C LEU A 214 1.30 -14.60 -18.11
N PHE A 215 1.34 -14.01 -19.31
CA PHE A 215 0.49 -14.45 -20.42
C PHE A 215 1.06 -15.64 -21.21
N GLU A 216 2.37 -15.62 -21.47
CA GLU A 216 3.01 -16.54 -22.41
C GLU A 216 3.66 -17.75 -21.73
N GLY A 217 4.02 -17.62 -20.45
CA GLY A 217 4.67 -18.70 -19.72
C GLY A 217 3.72 -19.86 -19.40
N ASP A 218 4.24 -21.07 -19.39
CA ASP A 218 3.49 -22.27 -18.98
C ASP A 218 3.42 -22.36 -17.45
N TRP A 219 2.37 -21.81 -16.82
CA TRP A 219 2.26 -21.80 -15.35
C TRP A 219 1.58 -23.05 -14.78
N GLU A 220 2.14 -23.58 -13.70
CA GLU A 220 1.56 -24.74 -13.00
C GLU A 220 0.55 -24.35 -11.90
N GLY A 221 -0.58 -25.07 -11.86
CA GLY A 221 -1.55 -25.01 -10.78
C GLY A 221 -2.28 -23.66 -10.68
N ASN A 222 -2.27 -23.07 -9.48
CA ASN A 222 -2.95 -21.80 -9.19
C ASN A 222 -1.99 -20.60 -9.13
N LEU A 223 -0.79 -20.72 -9.70
CA LEU A 223 0.26 -19.70 -9.66
C LEU A 223 0.33 -18.96 -11.00
N GLY A 224 0.50 -17.63 -10.97
CA GLY A 224 0.63 -16.79 -12.16
C GLY A 224 -0.45 -17.01 -13.23
N GLY A 225 -0.05 -16.97 -14.49
CA GLY A 225 -0.94 -17.18 -15.64
C GLY A 225 -1.77 -15.96 -16.05
N PRO A 226 -2.66 -16.13 -17.05
CA PRO A 226 -3.32 -15.02 -17.73
C PRO A 226 -4.15 -14.10 -16.84
N MET A 227 -4.73 -14.60 -15.73
CA MET A 227 -5.48 -13.74 -14.80
C MET A 227 -4.58 -12.70 -14.13
N TRP A 228 -3.37 -13.10 -13.75
CA TRP A 228 -2.35 -12.18 -13.26
C TRP A 228 -1.76 -11.32 -14.39
N GLY A 229 -1.69 -11.85 -15.61
CA GLY A 229 -1.36 -11.09 -16.81
C GLY A 229 -2.30 -9.90 -17.02
N GLU A 230 -3.62 -10.10 -16.90
CA GLU A 230 -4.60 -9.00 -16.97
C GLU A 230 -4.43 -7.99 -15.84
N CYS A 231 -4.00 -8.42 -14.64
CA CYS A 231 -3.65 -7.48 -13.56
C CYS A 231 -2.45 -6.61 -13.94
N ALA A 232 -1.39 -7.22 -14.49
CA ALA A 232 -0.18 -6.51 -14.91
C ALA A 232 -0.44 -5.55 -16.08
N LYS A 233 -1.19 -6.01 -17.08
CA LYS A 233 -1.65 -5.20 -18.22
C LYS A 233 -2.50 -4.02 -17.78
N THR A 234 -3.45 -4.22 -16.87
CA THR A 234 -4.31 -3.13 -16.36
C THR A 234 -3.49 -2.05 -15.66
N LEU A 235 -2.51 -2.45 -14.85
CA LEU A 235 -1.57 -1.51 -14.22
C LEU A 235 -0.72 -0.79 -15.27
N ARG A 236 -0.15 -1.51 -16.24
CA ARG A 236 0.66 -0.90 -17.31
C ARG A 236 -0.13 0.13 -18.11
N LEU A 237 -1.36 -0.19 -18.51
CA LEU A 237 -2.22 0.73 -19.27
C LEU A 237 -2.51 2.01 -18.48
N HIS A 238 -2.61 1.94 -17.16
CA HIS A 238 -2.72 3.13 -16.30
C HIS A 238 -1.40 3.92 -16.23
N GLU A 239 -0.27 3.24 -16.00
CA GLU A 239 1.05 3.89 -15.95
C GLU A 239 1.44 4.57 -17.26
N GLU A 240 1.03 4.01 -18.40
CA GLU A 240 1.26 4.57 -19.74
C GLU A 240 0.23 5.63 -20.14
N GLY A 241 -0.80 5.86 -19.32
CA GLY A 241 -1.83 6.88 -19.53
C GLY A 241 -2.96 6.48 -20.50
N GLU A 242 -2.99 5.22 -20.94
CA GLU A 242 -4.07 4.66 -21.77
C GLU A 242 -5.37 4.51 -20.95
N TYR A 243 -5.25 4.18 -19.67
CA TYR A 243 -6.34 4.27 -18.70
C TYR A 243 -6.18 5.52 -17.85
N ASN A 244 -7.21 6.37 -17.83
CA ASN A 244 -7.31 7.40 -16.80
C ASN A 244 -7.71 6.79 -15.45
N ASP A 245 -7.61 7.57 -14.37
CA ASP A 245 -7.86 7.11 -13.00
C ASP A 245 -9.25 6.47 -12.80
N ILE A 246 -10.29 6.99 -13.46
CA ILE A 246 -11.66 6.46 -13.33
C ILE A 246 -11.75 5.08 -13.97
N VAL A 247 -11.25 4.94 -15.20
CA VAL A 247 -11.23 3.65 -15.92
C VAL A 247 -10.38 2.64 -15.17
N PHE A 248 -9.18 3.02 -14.73
CA PHE A 248 -8.30 2.14 -13.99
C PHE A 248 -8.95 1.64 -12.68
N VAL A 249 -9.55 2.52 -11.89
CA VAL A 249 -10.20 2.15 -10.63
C VAL A 249 -11.38 1.19 -10.86
N ASP A 250 -12.21 1.45 -11.88
CA ASP A 250 -13.32 0.57 -12.26
C ASP A 250 -12.83 -0.83 -12.65
N GLN A 251 -11.83 -0.91 -13.52
CA GLN A 251 -11.23 -2.18 -13.91
C GLN A 251 -10.59 -2.90 -12.71
N ALA A 252 -9.85 -2.18 -11.87
CA ALA A 252 -9.13 -2.74 -10.73
C ALA A 252 -10.07 -3.40 -9.71
N PHE A 253 -11.27 -2.85 -9.46
CA PHE A 253 -12.26 -3.49 -8.60
C PHE A 253 -12.70 -4.88 -9.09
N SER A 254 -12.72 -5.06 -10.41
CA SER A 254 -13.19 -6.29 -11.07
C SER A 254 -12.08 -7.32 -11.30
N LEU A 255 -10.82 -6.97 -11.05
CA LEU A 255 -9.69 -7.88 -11.24
C LEU A 255 -9.76 -9.07 -10.26
N GLU A 256 -9.57 -10.25 -10.82
CA GLU A 256 -9.44 -11.51 -10.10
C GLU A 256 -8.08 -12.16 -10.41
N HIS A 257 -7.59 -12.96 -9.48
CA HIS A 257 -6.56 -13.97 -9.72
C HIS A 257 -7.16 -15.36 -9.53
N ASN A 258 -6.33 -16.40 -9.67
CA ASN A 258 -6.76 -17.81 -9.62
C ASN A 258 -7.55 -18.20 -8.35
N ASN A 259 -7.45 -17.42 -7.26
CA ASN A 259 -8.18 -17.68 -6.01
C ASN A 259 -9.12 -16.53 -5.59
N GLY A 260 -9.65 -15.76 -6.53
CA GLY A 260 -10.67 -14.72 -6.31
C GLY A 260 -10.14 -13.29 -6.47
N CYS A 261 -10.75 -12.32 -5.79
CA CYS A 261 -10.41 -10.90 -5.94
C CYS A 261 -8.93 -10.59 -5.68
N VAL A 262 -8.31 -9.79 -6.57
CA VAL A 262 -6.89 -9.39 -6.51
C VAL A 262 -6.51 -8.74 -5.18
N PHE A 263 -7.44 -8.03 -4.54
CA PHE A 263 -7.21 -7.31 -3.28
C PHE A 263 -7.12 -8.18 -2.01
N ASN A 264 -7.27 -9.51 -2.13
CA ASN A 264 -7.32 -10.41 -0.98
C ASN A 264 -5.98 -10.70 -0.29
N LYS A 265 -4.87 -10.07 -0.71
CA LYS A 265 -3.56 -10.22 -0.07
C LYS A 265 -3.40 -9.33 1.16
N LEU A 266 -4.04 -8.16 1.19
CA LEU A 266 -3.97 -7.23 2.34
C LEU A 266 -5.32 -6.89 2.94
N TRP A 267 -6.39 -6.88 2.15
CA TRP A 267 -7.68 -6.35 2.59
C TRP A 267 -8.79 -7.39 2.54
N ASN A 268 -9.82 -7.16 3.34
CA ASN A 268 -11.00 -8.00 3.34
C ASN A 268 -11.86 -7.67 2.10
N THR A 269 -12.04 -8.67 1.24
CA THR A 269 -12.80 -8.56 -0.01
C THR A 269 -14.25 -9.04 0.13
N LYS A 270 -14.66 -9.50 1.32
CA LYS A 270 -16.01 -10.05 1.55
C LYS A 270 -17.08 -9.02 1.21
N GLY A 271 -17.96 -9.39 0.28
CA GLY A 271 -19.10 -8.59 -0.17
C GLY A 271 -18.76 -7.53 -1.22
N LEU A 272 -17.50 -7.40 -1.66
CA LEU A 272 -17.16 -6.54 -2.80
C LEU A 272 -17.92 -7.01 -4.06
N LYS A 273 -17.91 -8.32 -4.34
CA LYS A 273 -18.66 -8.92 -5.46
C LYS A 273 -20.14 -8.54 -5.45
N THR A 274 -20.78 -8.46 -4.27
CA THR A 274 -22.18 -8.04 -4.14
C THR A 274 -22.39 -6.59 -4.58
N ILE A 275 -21.44 -5.68 -4.26
CA ILE A 275 -21.48 -4.29 -4.74
C ILE A 275 -21.35 -4.26 -6.26
N LEU A 276 -20.35 -4.95 -6.80
CA LEU A 276 -20.08 -4.96 -8.24
C LEU A 276 -21.24 -5.55 -9.05
N SER A 277 -21.85 -6.64 -8.57
CA SER A 277 -23.05 -7.21 -9.20
C SER A 277 -24.21 -6.22 -9.19
N ALA A 278 -24.47 -5.54 -8.07
CA ALA A 278 -25.53 -4.53 -8.01
C ALA A 278 -25.28 -3.36 -8.95
N VAL A 279 -24.03 -2.90 -9.08
CA VAL A 279 -23.63 -1.84 -10.04
C VAL A 279 -23.85 -2.31 -11.47
N PHE A 280 -23.39 -3.51 -11.82
CA PHE A 280 -23.55 -4.09 -13.15
C PHE A 280 -25.02 -4.27 -13.55
N GLU A 281 -25.89 -4.58 -12.58
CA GLU A 281 -27.34 -4.66 -12.75
C GLU A 281 -28.06 -3.29 -12.75
N GLY A 282 -27.33 -2.18 -12.60
CA GLY A 282 -27.90 -0.83 -12.56
C GLY A 282 -28.63 -0.49 -11.25
N HIS A 283 -28.34 -1.22 -10.17
CA HIS A 283 -29.01 -1.09 -8.88
C HIS A 283 -28.18 -0.30 -7.85
N ILE A 284 -27.84 0.96 -8.15
CA ILE A 284 -27.02 1.80 -7.25
C ILE A 284 -27.69 2.00 -5.89
N ASP A 285 -29.01 2.08 -5.79
CA ASP A 285 -29.68 2.23 -4.50
C ASP A 285 -29.41 1.06 -3.52
N LYS A 286 -29.08 -0.14 -4.04
CA LYS A 286 -28.70 -1.29 -3.21
C LYS A 286 -27.33 -1.11 -2.55
N ILE A 287 -26.45 -0.27 -3.11
CA ILE A 287 -25.08 -0.08 -2.59
C ILE A 287 -24.96 1.11 -1.62
N VAL A 288 -25.95 1.99 -1.57
CA VAL A 288 -26.01 3.17 -0.68
C VAL A 288 -25.90 2.79 0.81
N GLY A 289 -26.39 1.60 1.18
CA GLY A 289 -26.25 1.05 2.53
C GLY A 289 -24.80 0.87 2.97
N HIS A 290 -23.84 0.82 2.04
CA HIS A 290 -22.41 0.63 2.30
C HIS A 290 -21.61 1.93 2.39
N LEU A 291 -22.23 3.08 2.12
CA LEU A 291 -21.65 4.40 2.36
C LEU A 291 -21.52 4.67 3.87
N THR A 292 -20.60 5.56 4.24
CA THR A 292 -20.61 6.14 5.59
C THR A 292 -21.90 6.92 5.83
N LEU A 293 -22.28 7.13 7.11
CA LEU A 293 -23.49 7.90 7.43
C LEU A 293 -23.49 9.30 6.80
N LYS A 294 -22.32 9.95 6.75
CA LYS A 294 -22.15 11.28 6.15
C LYS A 294 -22.37 11.22 4.63
N GLU A 295 -21.78 10.26 3.94
CA GLU A 295 -21.93 10.10 2.50
C GLU A 295 -23.34 9.69 2.10
N ARG A 296 -23.97 8.81 2.90
CA ARG A 296 -25.37 8.42 2.71
C ARG A 296 -26.30 9.63 2.78
N GLY A 297 -26.15 10.48 3.80
CA GLY A 297 -26.94 11.70 3.93
C GLY A 297 -26.76 12.65 2.75
N LYS A 298 -25.52 12.80 2.25
CA LYS A 298 -25.23 13.59 1.04
C LYS A 298 -25.89 12.99 -0.22
N TYR A 299 -25.86 11.67 -0.37
CA TYR A 299 -26.47 10.99 -1.52
C TYR A 299 -28.00 11.11 -1.48
N GLN A 300 -28.61 10.91 -0.32
CA GLN A 300 -30.06 11.06 -0.12
C GLN A 300 -30.53 12.48 -0.42
N ALA A 301 -29.84 13.49 0.13
CA ALA A 301 -30.16 14.89 -0.14
C ALA A 301 -30.07 15.22 -1.65
N TRP A 302 -29.05 14.70 -2.33
CA TRP A 302 -28.92 14.86 -3.77
C TRP A 302 -30.08 14.21 -4.56
N LYS A 303 -30.50 12.99 -4.20
CA LYS A 303 -31.66 12.32 -4.83
C LYS A 303 -32.98 13.05 -4.57
N GLU A 304 -33.18 13.58 -3.37
CA GLU A 304 -34.45 14.18 -2.95
C GLU A 304 -34.67 15.58 -3.54
N TYR A 305 -33.63 16.41 -3.56
CA TYR A 305 -33.81 17.84 -3.85
C TYR A 305 -33.26 18.30 -5.20
N GLY A 306 -32.51 17.44 -5.91
CA GLY A 306 -31.65 17.91 -6.99
C GLY A 306 -30.62 18.93 -6.49
N ASP A 307 -29.71 19.39 -7.35
CA ASP A 307 -28.54 20.18 -6.93
C ASP A 307 -28.87 21.59 -6.39
N HIS A 308 -30.14 22.04 -6.47
CA HIS A 308 -30.51 23.45 -6.32
C HIS A 308 -30.55 23.98 -4.88
N THR A 309 -30.41 23.15 -3.85
CA THR A 309 -30.80 23.54 -2.47
C THR A 309 -29.66 23.64 -1.45
N PHE A 310 -28.43 23.20 -1.75
CA PHE A 310 -27.37 23.08 -0.73
C PHE A 310 -25.99 23.62 -1.14
N ARG A 311 -25.95 24.73 -1.90
CA ARG A 311 -24.75 25.58 -1.96
C ARG A 311 -24.85 26.74 -0.99
#